data_AF-A0AAJ5SG84-F1
#
_entry.id   AF-A0AAJ5SG84-F1
#
_cell.length_a   1.000
_cell.length_b   1.000
_cell.length_c   1.000
_cell.angle_alpha   90.00
_cell.angle_beta   90.00
_cell.angle_gamma   90.00
#
_symmetry.space_group_name_H-M   'P 1'
#
loop_
_entity.id
_entity.type
_entity.pdbx_description
1 polymer ?
#
loop_
_entity_poly.entity_id
_entity_poly.type
_entity_poly.pdbx_seq_one_letter_code
_entity_poly.pdbx_strand_id
1 'polypeptide(L)'
;MNKEKIVSANKSILETIEDARSERRQTERTGINILPKELRFLFKTTQFEINELITLCKDDYRKIIVVLITKVSPENIEGYSFIDRFRASPFIFINLLALHPKSKVRVKGSLKYAAVKILRRNKTLFDLARKIYIKVRG
;
A
#
# COMPACT_ATOMS: atom_id res chain seq x y z
N MET A 1 -13.26 -8.91 43.93
CA MET A 1 -13.52 -9.78 42.76
C MET A 1 -13.73 -9.05 41.42
N ASN A 2 -14.47 -7.94 41.31
CA ASN A 2 -14.67 -7.27 40.01
C ASN A 2 -13.54 -6.28 39.62
N LYS A 3 -12.93 -5.60 40.59
CA LYS A 3 -11.82 -4.65 40.34
C LYS A 3 -10.55 -5.32 39.83
N GLU A 4 -10.17 -6.48 40.38
CA GLU A 4 -8.97 -7.22 39.97
C GLU A 4 -9.07 -7.73 38.53
N LYS A 5 -10.27 -8.15 38.11
CA LYS A 5 -10.55 -8.54 36.72
C LYS A 5 -10.44 -7.36 35.74
N ILE A 6 -10.86 -6.16 36.16
CA ILE A 6 -10.73 -4.94 35.35
C ILE A 6 -9.25 -4.54 35.24
N VAL A 7 -8.49 -4.63 36.33
CA VAL A 7 -7.06 -4.32 36.33
C VAL A 7 -6.27 -5.29 35.46
N SER A 8 -6.57 -6.59 35.52
CA SER A 8 -5.90 -7.59 34.67
C SER A 8 -6.25 -7.42 33.19
N ALA A 9 -7.51 -7.12 32.86
CA ALA A 9 -7.93 -6.82 31.50
C ALA A 9 -7.24 -5.57 30.94
N ASN A 10 -7.13 -4.49 31.72
CA ASN A 10 -6.43 -3.28 31.31
C ASN A 10 -4.95 -3.53 31.06
N LYS A 11 -4.30 -4.35 31.89
CA LYS A 11 -2.90 -4.73 31.71
C LYS A 11 -2.69 -5.49 30.40
N SER A 12 -3.54 -6.48 30.12
CA SER A 12 -3.51 -7.25 28.87
C SER A 12 -3.74 -6.37 27.63
N ILE A 13 -4.65 -5.39 27.71
CA ILE A 13 -4.87 -4.42 26.63
C ILE A 13 -3.62 -3.57 26.41
N LEU A 14 -2.98 -3.08 27.48
CA LEU A 14 -1.75 -2.28 27.38
C LEU A 14 -0.60 -3.08 26.77
N GLU A 15 -0.40 -4.33 27.20
CA GLU A 15 0.60 -5.25 26.64
C GLU A 15 0.35 -5.47 25.13
N THR A 16 -0.89 -5.76 24.74
CA THR A 16 -1.27 -5.92 23.32
C THR A 16 -0.99 -4.65 22.49
N ILE A 17 -1.23 -3.47 23.07
CA ILE A 17 -0.94 -2.18 22.42
C ILE A 17 0.58 -1.99 22.28
N GLU A 18 1.36 -2.33 23.30
CA GLU A 18 2.82 -2.23 23.34
C GLU A 18 3.45 -3.13 22.25
N ASP A 19 3.01 -4.38 22.17
CA ASP A 19 3.45 -5.36 21.18
C ASP A 19 3.15 -4.88 19.77
N ALA A 20 1.91 -4.45 19.52
CA ALA A 20 1.51 -3.89 18.22
C ALA A 20 2.32 -2.63 17.85
N ARG A 21 2.74 -1.81 18.83
CA ARG A 21 3.62 -0.66 18.60
C ARG A 21 5.06 -1.08 18.29
N SER A 22 5.56 -2.13 18.94
CA SER A 22 6.89 -2.67 18.71
C SER A 22 7.01 -3.26 17.30
N GLU A 23 6.04 -4.09 16.90
CA GLU A 23 5.95 -4.66 15.56
C GLU A 23 5.90 -3.60 14.46
N ARG A 24 5.10 -2.53 14.66
CA ARG A 24 5.05 -1.40 13.73
C ARG A 24 6.41 -0.73 13.59
N ARG A 25 7.08 -0.45 14.71
CA ARG A 25 8.42 0.17 14.70
C ARG A 25 9.46 -0.70 13.98
N GLN A 26 9.40 -2.02 14.17
CA GLN A 26 10.28 -2.94 13.46
C GLN A 26 9.98 -2.98 11.96
N THR A 27 8.71 -3.08 11.58
CA THR A 27 8.28 -3.07 10.17
C THR A 27 8.69 -1.78 9.46
N GLU A 28 8.51 -0.63 10.11
CA GLU A 28 8.95 0.67 9.59
C GLU A 28 10.47 0.72 9.43
N ARG A 29 11.25 0.25 10.42
CA ARG A 29 12.71 0.22 10.32
C ARG A 29 13.17 -0.64 9.14
N THR A 30 12.58 -1.81 8.95
CA THR A 30 12.91 -2.71 7.83
C THR A 30 12.55 -2.06 6.49
N GLY A 31 11.35 -1.46 6.39
CA GLY A 31 10.89 -0.77 5.18
C GLY A 31 11.71 0.48 4.82
N ILE A 32 12.07 1.29 5.81
CA ILE A 32 12.90 2.49 5.63
C ILE A 32 14.31 2.12 5.16
N ASN A 33 14.88 1.03 5.67
CA ASN A 33 16.24 0.62 5.34
C ASN A 33 16.39 0.14 3.90
N ILE A 34 15.30 -0.30 3.25
CA ILE A 34 15.27 -0.65 1.82
C ILE A 34 15.44 0.60 0.95
N LEU A 35 15.07 1.78 1.46
CA LEU A 35 15.21 3.02 0.72
C LEU A 35 16.64 3.59 0.82
N PRO A 36 17.17 4.14 -0.30
CA PRO A 36 18.35 4.99 -0.29
C PRO A 36 18.21 6.12 0.74
N LYS A 37 19.32 6.51 1.36
CA LYS A 37 19.32 7.46 2.49
C LYS A 37 18.61 8.77 2.13
N GLU A 38 18.77 9.21 0.89
CA GLU A 38 18.20 10.43 0.34
C GLU A 38 16.67 10.38 0.26
N LEU A 39 16.07 9.20 0.16
CA LEU A 39 14.63 9.01 -0.03
C LEU A 39 13.90 8.51 1.22
N ARG A 40 14.64 8.23 2.32
CA ARG A 40 14.05 7.74 3.57
C ARG A 40 13.02 8.68 4.18
N PHE A 41 13.17 9.99 3.98
CA PHE A 41 12.22 10.97 4.48
C PHE A 41 10.84 10.80 3.85
N LEU A 42 10.77 10.33 2.60
CA LEU A 42 9.52 10.08 1.88
C LEU A 42 8.76 8.86 2.41
N PHE A 43 9.39 8.01 3.23
CA PHE A 43 8.73 6.82 3.76
C PHE A 43 7.54 7.17 4.66
N LYS A 44 7.60 8.29 5.40
CA LYS A 44 6.49 8.73 6.26
C LYS A 44 5.34 9.38 5.50
N THR A 45 5.54 9.69 4.22
CA THR A 45 4.53 10.33 3.39
C THR A 45 3.34 9.40 3.17
N THR A 46 2.15 9.94 3.44
CA THR A 46 0.85 9.24 3.34
C THR A 46 0.09 9.60 2.06
N GLN A 47 0.62 10.54 1.28
CA GLN A 47 0.03 10.98 0.02
C GLN A 47 1.08 11.47 -0.96
N PHE A 48 0.97 11.07 -2.23
CA PHE A 48 1.83 11.54 -3.31
C PHE A 48 0.99 12.07 -4.48
N GLU A 49 1.53 13.02 -5.23
CA GLU A 49 1.05 13.29 -6.58
C GLU A 49 1.64 12.27 -7.56
N ILE A 50 0.84 11.80 -8.52
CA ILE A 50 1.30 10.78 -9.47
C ILE A 50 2.53 11.25 -10.27
N ASN A 51 2.63 12.53 -10.57
CA ASN A 51 3.74 13.12 -11.31
C ASN A 51 5.06 13.04 -10.53
N GLU A 52 5.02 13.16 -9.20
CA GLU A 52 6.19 13.00 -8.33
C GLU A 52 6.72 11.56 -8.44
N LEU A 53 5.81 10.58 -8.37
CA LEU A 53 6.15 9.16 -8.48
C LEU A 53 6.63 8.78 -9.88
N ILE A 54 6.04 9.36 -10.94
CA ILE A 54 6.48 9.14 -12.33
C ILE A 54 7.91 9.65 -12.53
N THR A 55 8.24 10.80 -11.94
CA THR A 55 9.58 11.37 -12.05
C THR A 55 10.62 10.44 -11.42
N LEU A 56 10.29 9.86 -10.27
CA LEU A 56 11.13 8.86 -9.61
C LEU A 56 11.24 7.54 -10.41
N CYS A 57 10.22 7.15 -11.19
CA CYS A 57 10.28 5.96 -12.05
C CYS A 57 11.18 6.11 -13.30
N LYS A 58 11.74 7.29 -13.59
CA LYS A 58 12.57 7.50 -14.79
C LYS A 58 13.89 6.71 -14.74
N ASP A 59 14.39 6.41 -13.54
CA ASP A 59 15.55 5.55 -13.33
C ASP A 59 15.10 4.20 -12.73
N ASP A 60 16.05 3.30 -12.41
CA ASP A 60 15.74 1.96 -11.84
C ASP A 60 15.25 2.00 -10.37
N TYR A 61 14.49 3.02 -10.00
CA TYR A 61 13.89 3.23 -8.67
C TYR A 61 12.51 2.59 -8.53
N ARG A 62 12.15 1.63 -9.39
CA ARG A 62 10.83 0.97 -9.37
C ARG A 62 10.55 0.26 -8.05
N LYS A 63 11.55 -0.44 -7.49
CA LYS A 63 11.46 -1.08 -6.17
C LYS A 63 11.19 -0.06 -5.06
N ILE A 64 11.76 1.13 -5.17
CA ILE A 64 11.55 2.23 -4.23
C ILE A 64 10.10 2.69 -4.30
N ILE A 65 9.54 2.84 -5.50
CA ILE A 65 8.15 3.26 -5.68
C ILE A 65 7.17 2.26 -5.07
N VAL A 66 7.47 0.97 -5.22
CA VAL A 66 6.70 -0.10 -4.56
C VAL A 66 6.72 0.08 -3.04
N VAL A 67 7.90 0.27 -2.45
CA VAL A 67 8.08 0.49 -1.01
C VAL A 67 7.41 1.80 -0.56
N LEU A 68 7.50 2.88 -1.34
CA LEU A 68 6.88 4.15 -1.00
C LEU A 68 5.35 4.08 -0.98
N ILE A 69 4.74 3.34 -1.91
CA ILE A 69 3.28 3.20 -2.02
C ILE A 69 2.74 2.17 -1.01
N THR A 70 3.41 1.03 -0.85
CA THR A 70 2.89 -0.12 -0.07
C THR A 70 3.52 -0.29 1.31
N LYS A 71 4.64 0.40 1.57
CA LYS A 71 5.47 0.30 2.79
C LYS A 71 6.02 -1.11 3.05
N VAL A 72 5.98 -1.98 2.03
CA VAL A 72 6.54 -3.33 2.06
C VAL A 72 7.42 -3.54 0.83
N SER A 73 8.29 -4.52 0.90
CA SER A 73 9.14 -4.88 -0.23
C SER A 73 8.34 -5.58 -1.34
N PRO A 74 8.79 -5.51 -2.61
CA PRO A 74 8.07 -6.11 -3.74
C PRO A 74 7.82 -7.61 -3.58
N GLU A 75 8.73 -8.33 -2.91
CA GLU A 75 8.65 -9.78 -2.69
C GLU A 75 7.48 -10.15 -1.76
N ASN A 76 7.03 -9.22 -0.93
CA ASN A 76 5.93 -9.40 0.02
C ASN A 76 4.56 -8.98 -0.55
N ILE A 77 4.50 -8.62 -1.84
CA ILE A 77 3.27 -8.21 -2.51
C ILE A 77 2.75 -9.36 -3.37
N GLU A 78 1.62 -9.92 -2.95
CA GLU A 78 0.89 -10.91 -3.75
C GLU A 78 0.52 -10.34 -5.11
N GLY A 79 0.77 -11.12 -6.17
CA GLY A 79 0.50 -10.68 -7.54
C GLY A 79 1.42 -9.56 -8.05
N TYR A 80 2.52 -9.23 -7.36
CA TYR A 80 3.48 -8.23 -7.84
C TYR A 80 4.02 -8.55 -9.24
N SER A 81 4.24 -9.82 -9.55
CA SER A 81 4.69 -10.28 -10.86
C SER A 81 3.74 -9.89 -12.01
N PHE A 82 2.45 -9.70 -11.73
CA PHE A 82 1.50 -9.17 -12.71
C PHE A 82 1.68 -7.66 -12.89
N ILE A 83 1.84 -6.92 -11.80
CA ILE A 83 2.04 -5.46 -11.82
C ILE A 83 3.37 -5.12 -12.50
N ASP A 84 4.44 -5.88 -12.23
CA ASP A 84 5.79 -5.67 -12.78
C ASP A 84 5.82 -5.82 -14.32
N ARG A 85 4.87 -6.53 -14.94
CA ARG A 85 4.74 -6.59 -16.41
C ARG A 85 4.52 -5.20 -17.03
N PHE A 86 3.95 -4.28 -16.27
CA PHE A 86 3.68 -2.90 -16.71
C PHE A 86 4.82 -1.93 -16.37
N ARG A 87 5.97 -2.43 -15.93
CA ARG A 87 7.14 -1.60 -15.55
C ARG A 87 7.65 -0.65 -16.64
N ALA A 88 7.37 -0.95 -17.92
CA ALA A 88 7.73 -0.07 -19.05
C ALA A 88 6.81 1.15 -19.17
N SER A 89 5.65 1.14 -18.50
CA SER A 89 4.70 2.25 -18.46
C SER A 89 4.54 2.73 -17.01
N PRO A 90 5.36 3.72 -16.56
CA PRO A 90 5.35 4.21 -15.18
C PRO A 90 3.95 4.63 -14.71
N PHE A 91 3.19 5.28 -15.58
CA PHE A 91 1.83 5.70 -15.29
C PHE A 91 0.93 4.50 -14.96
N ILE A 92 0.93 3.46 -15.79
CA ILE A 92 0.10 2.26 -15.57
C ILE A 92 0.58 1.51 -14.32
N PHE A 93 1.89 1.33 -14.19
CA PHE A 93 2.51 0.67 -13.03
C PHE A 93 2.09 1.31 -11.70
N ILE A 94 2.23 2.64 -11.58
CA ILE A 94 1.87 3.38 -10.37
C ILE A 94 0.37 3.29 -10.10
N ASN A 95 -0.49 3.40 -11.11
CA ASN A 95 -1.94 3.28 -10.92
C ASN A 95 -2.34 1.87 -10.44
N LEU A 96 -1.77 0.81 -11.01
CA LEU A 96 -2.02 -0.57 -10.57
C LEU A 96 -1.56 -0.78 -9.11
N LEU A 97 -0.38 -0.27 -8.75
CA LEU A 97 0.11 -0.28 -7.37
C LEU A 97 -0.78 0.52 -6.41
N ALA A 98 -1.23 1.70 -6.82
CA ALA A 98 -2.10 2.54 -6.00
C ALA A 98 -3.48 1.91 -5.75
N LEU A 99 -3.96 1.07 -6.66
CA LEU A 99 -5.21 0.31 -6.55
C LEU A 99 -5.05 -1.02 -5.80
N HIS A 100 -3.82 -1.46 -5.54
CA HIS A 100 -3.55 -2.73 -4.88
C HIS A 100 -4.02 -2.73 -3.41
N PRO A 101 -4.56 -3.84 -2.86
CA PRO A 101 -5.02 -3.92 -1.47
C PRO A 101 -3.94 -3.60 -0.43
N LYS A 102 -2.66 -3.89 -0.73
CA LYS A 102 -1.53 -3.56 0.14
C LYS A 102 -1.06 -2.09 0.03
N SER A 103 -1.68 -1.26 -0.81
CA SER A 103 -1.39 0.18 -0.87
C SER A 103 -1.70 0.85 0.47
N LYS A 104 -0.75 1.63 0.99
CA LYS A 104 -0.88 2.38 2.25
C LYS A 104 -0.90 3.89 2.04
N VAL A 105 -0.70 4.33 0.80
CA VAL A 105 -0.55 5.75 0.44
C VAL A 105 -1.60 6.15 -0.58
N ARG A 106 -2.15 7.35 -0.43
CA ARG A 106 -3.07 7.93 -1.42
C ARG A 106 -2.28 8.54 -2.56
N VAL A 107 -2.52 8.09 -3.78
CA VAL A 107 -1.93 8.69 -4.99
C VAL A 107 -2.95 9.62 -5.64
N LYS A 108 -2.69 10.92 -5.59
CA LYS A 108 -3.47 11.97 -6.25
C LYS A 108 -3.08 12.08 -7.73
N GLY A 109 -4.00 12.59 -8.55
CA GLY A 109 -3.88 12.54 -10.01
C GLY A 109 -4.00 11.13 -10.61
N SER A 110 -4.26 10.11 -9.77
CA SER A 110 -4.53 8.76 -10.24
C SER A 110 -5.87 8.69 -10.97
N LEU A 111 -5.92 7.85 -12.01
CA LEU A 111 -7.08 7.69 -12.89
C LEU A 111 -8.28 7.05 -12.18
N LYS A 112 -8.24 6.88 -10.84
CA LYS A 112 -9.26 6.25 -10.00
C LYS A 112 -10.67 6.74 -10.34
N TYR A 113 -10.83 8.05 -10.56
CA TYR A 113 -12.11 8.62 -10.95
C TYR A 113 -12.54 8.24 -12.37
N ALA A 114 -11.61 8.25 -13.33
CA ALA A 114 -11.92 7.88 -14.71
C ALA A 114 -12.10 6.36 -14.88
N ALA A 115 -11.31 5.52 -14.20
CA ALA A 115 -11.47 4.08 -14.16
C ALA A 115 -12.82 3.68 -13.54
N VAL A 116 -13.21 4.27 -12.41
CA VAL A 116 -14.55 4.05 -11.82
C VAL A 116 -15.65 4.55 -12.77
N LYS A 117 -15.45 5.67 -13.47
CA LYS A 117 -16.43 6.21 -14.42
C LYS A 117 -16.58 5.34 -15.67
N ILE A 118 -15.48 4.78 -16.19
CA ILE A 118 -15.46 3.82 -17.31
C ILE A 118 -16.11 2.50 -16.88
N LEU A 119 -15.74 1.99 -15.70
CA LEU A 119 -16.34 0.77 -15.14
C LEU A 119 -17.85 0.96 -14.91
N ARG A 120 -18.29 2.08 -14.34
CA ARG A 120 -19.72 2.38 -14.17
C ARG A 120 -20.50 2.50 -15.49
N ARG A 121 -19.83 2.91 -16.58
CA ARG A 121 -20.44 2.96 -17.91
C ARG A 121 -20.58 1.58 -18.56
N ASN A 122 -19.82 0.58 -18.12
CA ASN A 122 -19.82 -0.74 -18.71
C ASN A 122 -20.13 -1.81 -17.64
N LYS A 123 -21.42 -2.17 -17.55
CA LYS A 123 -21.98 -3.06 -16.53
C LYS A 123 -21.24 -4.39 -16.44
N THR A 124 -20.85 -4.97 -17.58
CA THR A 124 -20.08 -6.20 -17.71
C THR A 124 -18.70 -6.12 -17.06
N LEU A 125 -17.94 -5.05 -17.34
CA LEU A 125 -16.63 -4.82 -16.74
C LEU A 125 -16.73 -4.56 -15.23
N PHE A 126 -17.76 -3.84 -14.79
CA PHE A 126 -18.01 -3.60 -13.37
C PHE A 126 -18.38 -4.90 -12.64
N ASP A 127 -19.24 -5.73 -13.22
CA ASP A 127 -19.63 -7.02 -12.64
C ASP A 127 -18.45 -8.00 -12.58
N LEU A 128 -17.57 -7.98 -13.59
CA LEU A 128 -16.33 -8.75 -13.59
C LEU A 128 -15.39 -8.28 -12.47
N ALA A 129 -15.15 -6.97 -12.37
CA ALA A 129 -14.33 -6.38 -11.32
C ALA A 129 -14.91 -6.67 -9.93
N ARG A 130 -16.24 -6.63 -9.78
CA ARG A 130 -16.94 -6.96 -8.53
C ARG A 130 -16.77 -8.44 -8.18
N LYS A 131 -16.92 -9.36 -9.14
CA LYS A 131 -16.69 -10.80 -8.94
C LYS A 131 -15.26 -11.09 -8.51
N ILE A 132 -14.27 -10.45 -9.14
CA ILE A 132 -12.86 -10.57 -8.75
C ILE A 132 -12.66 -10.04 -7.32
N TYR A 133 -13.21 -8.88 -7.00
CA TYR A 133 -13.09 -8.28 -5.67
C TYR A 133 -13.67 -9.17 -4.56
N ILE A 134 -14.89 -9.70 -4.75
CA ILE A 134 -15.53 -10.61 -3.79
C ILE A 134 -14.66 -11.87 -3.61
N LYS A 135 -14.20 -12.46 -4.71
CA LYS A 135 -13.39 -13.69 -4.67
C LYS A 135 -12.04 -13.51 -3.98
N VAL A 136 -11.45 -12.31 -4.03
CA VAL A 136 -10.17 -11.98 -3.37
C VAL A 136 -10.36 -11.60 -1.91
N ARG A 137 -11.51 -11.01 -1.53
CA ARG A 137 -11.75 -10.57 -0.14
C ARG A 137 -12.47 -11.57 0.76
N GLY A 138 -13.16 -12.56 0.19
CA GLY A 138 -14.04 -13.47 0.95
C GLY A 138 -15.39 -12.83 1.18
#